data_AF-A0A6P1BQJ0-F1
#
_entry.id   AF-A0A6P1BQJ0-F1
#
_cell.length_a   1.000
_cell.length_b   1.000
_cell.length_c   1.000
_cell.angle_alpha   90.00
_cell.angle_beta   90.00
_cell.angle_gamma   90.00
#
_symmetry.space_group_name_H-M   'P 1'
#
loop_
_entity.id
_entity.type
_entity.pdbx_description
1 polymer ?
#
loop_
_entity_poly.entity_id
_entity_poly.type
_entity_poly.pdbx_seq_one_letter_code
_entity_poly.pdbx_strand_id
1 'polypeptide(L)'
;MPFMPTPLQNNVVIQNNTTGVVDYLKYEGSTLVGSVTQDYELGADWKIVANNGSTLVAQNDQTGFVDFLGIGANGNLVSSRMSSVAVPRIFGYSADTGTFGSQLADGEIDMLTFNTGTGAFTGSSLVAGSAGLPTAVGISTWNLNTPAWNGISSVGLNADVIDTQTASGQLDIIGLAGNVGTGLTVNASYLVPSGGPRIGDVNSDSAGVGFNYQNGSGNPQGLEATTMTASGQIDLLYWDVGVPDALNTGVMYASNMLSGNYAGWSVVEGGSVETNHVFPVT
;
A
#
# COMPACT_ATOMS: atom_id res chain seq x y z
N MET A 1 -18.91 -10.16 -23.72
CA MET A 1 -18.75 -9.76 -22.31
C MET A 1 -17.44 -8.99 -22.21
N PRO A 2 -17.37 -7.90 -21.43
CA PRO A 2 -16.09 -7.27 -21.12
C PRO A 2 -15.12 -8.33 -20.60
N PHE A 3 -13.87 -8.34 -21.06
CA PHE A 3 -12.84 -9.18 -20.46
C PHE A 3 -12.57 -8.62 -19.06
N MET A 4 -12.72 -9.46 -18.03
CA MET A 4 -12.21 -9.10 -16.71
C MET A 4 -10.68 -9.06 -16.77
N PRO A 5 -10.03 -8.05 -16.17
CA PRO A 5 -8.58 -8.05 -16.08
C PRO A 5 -8.10 -9.30 -15.36
N THR A 6 -7.03 -9.91 -15.87
CA THR A 6 -6.28 -10.90 -15.09
C THR A 6 -5.68 -10.16 -13.89
N PRO A 7 -5.93 -10.58 -12.64
CA PRO A 7 -5.35 -9.91 -11.47
C PRO A 7 -3.82 -9.87 -11.57
N LEU A 8 -3.21 -8.72 -11.27
CA LEU A 8 -1.77 -8.62 -11.10
C LEU A 8 -1.38 -9.11 -9.70
N GLN A 9 -2.16 -8.75 -8.68
CA GLN A 9 -2.09 -9.37 -7.36
C GLN A 9 -2.91 -10.65 -7.31
N ASN A 10 -2.20 -11.76 -7.32
CA ASN A 10 -2.74 -13.06 -6.94
C ASN A 10 -2.53 -13.33 -5.45
N ASN A 11 -1.84 -12.46 -4.71
CA ASN A 11 -1.58 -12.69 -3.30
C ASN A 11 -2.07 -11.52 -2.46
N VAL A 12 -2.71 -11.82 -1.33
CA VAL A 12 -3.21 -10.84 -0.37
C VAL A 12 -2.69 -11.19 1.01
N VAL A 13 -2.24 -10.19 1.76
CA VAL A 13 -1.83 -10.36 3.15
C VAL A 13 -2.90 -9.76 4.05
N ILE A 14 -3.38 -10.56 5.00
CA ILE A 14 -4.35 -10.14 6.00
C ILE A 14 -3.81 -10.37 7.41
N GLN A 15 -4.26 -9.56 8.36
CA GLN A 15 -3.92 -9.71 9.76
C GLN A 15 -5.18 -9.83 10.61
N ASN A 16 -5.17 -10.75 11.56
CA ASN A 16 -6.25 -10.91 12.52
C ASN A 16 -6.23 -9.73 13.50
N ASN A 17 -7.35 -9.02 13.62
CA ASN A 17 -7.40 -7.79 14.41
C ASN A 17 -7.22 -8.04 15.91
N THR A 18 -7.48 -9.26 16.39
CA THR A 18 -7.46 -9.64 17.81
C THR A 18 -6.17 -10.37 18.20
N THR A 19 -5.66 -11.25 17.35
CA THR A 19 -4.48 -12.05 17.69
C THR A 19 -3.19 -11.51 17.10
N GLY A 20 -3.25 -10.64 16.09
CA GLY A 20 -2.07 -10.15 15.37
C GLY A 20 -1.47 -11.15 14.39
N VAL A 21 -2.03 -12.37 14.31
CA VAL A 21 -1.63 -13.43 13.37
C VAL A 21 -1.81 -12.95 11.93
N VAL A 22 -0.83 -13.23 11.08
CA VAL A 22 -0.82 -12.85 9.66
C VAL A 22 -1.13 -14.08 8.80
N ASP A 23 -1.96 -13.91 7.77
CA ASP A 23 -2.24 -14.95 6.78
C ASP A 23 -1.88 -14.43 5.38
N TYR A 24 -1.10 -15.22 4.67
CA TYR A 24 -0.68 -15.00 3.29
C TYR A 24 -1.59 -15.82 2.39
N LEU A 25 -2.47 -15.16 1.65
CA LEU A 25 -3.45 -15.79 0.78
C LEU A 25 -2.95 -15.76 -0.66
N LYS A 26 -3.06 -16.89 -1.38
CA LYS A 26 -2.79 -17.01 -2.82
C LYS A 26 -4.07 -17.38 -3.56
N TYR A 27 -4.38 -16.62 -4.58
CA TYR A 27 -5.54 -16.69 -5.44
C TYR A 27 -5.13 -16.99 -6.88
N GLU A 28 -5.96 -17.76 -7.59
CA GLU A 28 -5.94 -17.87 -9.05
C GLU A 28 -7.27 -17.32 -9.56
N GLY A 29 -7.23 -16.14 -10.17
CA GLY A 29 -8.45 -15.37 -10.46
C GLY A 29 -9.13 -14.93 -9.17
N SER A 30 -10.36 -15.38 -8.93
CA SER A 30 -11.11 -15.10 -7.69
C SER A 30 -11.08 -16.25 -6.68
N THR A 31 -10.38 -17.35 -6.99
CA THR A 31 -10.43 -18.58 -6.18
C THR A 31 -9.18 -18.73 -5.34
N LEU A 32 -9.33 -18.93 -4.04
CA LEU A 32 -8.22 -19.21 -3.13
C LEU A 32 -7.61 -20.58 -3.46
N VAL A 33 -6.32 -20.62 -3.77
CA VAL A 33 -5.56 -21.84 -4.07
C VAL A 33 -4.47 -22.16 -3.03
N GLY A 34 -4.16 -21.21 -2.14
CA GLY A 34 -3.21 -21.41 -1.06
C GLY A 34 -3.41 -20.41 0.08
N SER A 35 -3.09 -20.83 1.30
CA SER A 35 -3.02 -19.98 2.48
C SER A 35 -1.88 -20.49 3.37
N VAL A 36 -1.13 -19.56 3.94
CA VAL A 36 -0.08 -19.84 4.92
C VAL A 36 -0.17 -18.81 6.03
N THR A 37 -0.35 -19.31 7.24
CA THR A 37 -0.46 -18.48 8.44
C THR A 37 0.89 -18.38 9.16
N GLN A 38 1.24 -17.18 9.61
CA GLN A 38 2.39 -16.91 10.47
C GLN A 38 1.97 -16.13 11.72
N ASP A 39 2.46 -16.57 12.87
CA ASP A 39 2.34 -15.84 14.13
C ASP A 39 3.71 -15.23 14.47
N TYR A 40 3.78 -13.90 14.41
CA TYR A 40 4.97 -13.13 14.76
C TYR A 40 4.95 -12.65 16.21
N GLU A 41 4.05 -13.19 17.05
CA GLU A 41 3.87 -12.85 18.47
C GLU A 41 3.51 -11.36 18.70
N LEU A 42 2.87 -10.74 17.70
CA LEU A 42 2.50 -9.32 17.71
C LEU A 42 1.34 -9.01 18.66
N GLY A 43 0.41 -9.95 18.86
CA GLY A 43 -0.80 -9.70 19.63
C GLY A 43 -1.73 -8.66 18.98
N ALA A 44 -2.74 -8.21 19.73
CA ALA A 44 -3.78 -7.32 19.20
C ALA A 44 -3.28 -5.91 18.85
N ASP A 45 -2.30 -5.41 19.60
CA ASP A 45 -1.92 -3.99 19.60
C ASP A 45 -0.92 -3.63 18.49
N TRP A 46 -0.34 -4.62 17.82
CA TRP A 46 0.68 -4.41 16.79
C TRP A 46 0.13 -4.74 15.41
N LYS A 47 0.24 -3.79 14.49
CA LYS A 47 -0.22 -3.91 13.10
C LYS A 47 0.95 -3.88 12.14
N ILE A 48 0.88 -4.70 11.10
CA ILE A 48 1.82 -4.55 9.98
C ILE A 48 1.39 -3.32 9.18
N VAL A 49 2.31 -2.39 8.99
CA VAL A 49 2.06 -1.06 8.40
C VAL A 49 2.92 -0.78 7.17
N ALA A 50 3.97 -1.55 6.94
CA ALA A 50 4.81 -1.46 5.73
C ALA A 50 5.62 -2.74 5.49
N ASN A 51 6.18 -2.86 4.30
CA ASN A 51 7.00 -3.98 3.86
C ASN A 51 7.97 -3.55 2.74
N ASN A 52 9.15 -4.17 2.67
CA ASN A 52 10.11 -4.00 1.56
C ASN A 52 10.57 -5.33 0.92
N GLY A 53 9.88 -6.44 1.21
CA GLY A 53 10.07 -7.77 0.65
C GLY A 53 10.88 -8.73 1.49
N SER A 54 11.68 -8.24 2.44
CA SER A 54 12.40 -9.10 3.40
C SER A 54 12.26 -8.61 4.84
N THR A 55 11.52 -7.52 5.02
CA THR A 55 11.29 -6.90 6.32
C THR A 55 9.85 -6.43 6.36
N LEU A 56 9.11 -6.94 7.33
CA LEU A 56 7.84 -6.37 7.74
C LEU A 56 8.08 -5.28 8.77
N VAL A 57 7.27 -4.24 8.70
CA VAL A 57 7.25 -3.18 9.71
C VAL A 57 5.98 -3.34 10.51
N ALA A 58 6.14 -3.70 11.78
CA ALA A 58 5.06 -3.73 12.74
C ALA A 58 5.06 -2.42 13.55
N GLN A 59 3.92 -1.81 13.75
CA GLN A 59 3.77 -0.65 14.62
C GLN A 59 2.74 -0.94 15.71
N ASN A 60 3.06 -0.55 16.93
CA ASN A 60 2.12 -0.62 18.04
C ASN A 60 1.14 0.55 17.98
N ASP A 61 -0.14 0.26 17.78
CA ASP A 61 -1.20 1.25 17.63
C ASP A 61 -1.41 2.10 18.89
N GLN A 62 -1.02 1.59 20.07
CA GLN A 62 -1.20 2.30 21.34
C GLN A 62 -0.03 3.21 21.70
N THR A 63 1.19 2.80 21.35
CA THR A 63 2.43 3.46 21.82
C THR A 63 3.21 4.12 20.70
N GLY A 64 2.94 3.79 19.43
CA GLY A 64 3.64 4.32 18.27
C GLY A 64 5.04 3.76 18.05
N PHE A 65 5.52 2.83 18.89
CA PHE A 65 6.79 2.13 18.64
C PHE A 65 6.67 1.23 17.42
N VAL A 66 7.76 1.17 16.66
CA VAL A 66 7.90 0.36 15.45
C VAL A 66 8.88 -0.78 15.72
N ASP A 67 8.63 -1.96 15.15
CA ASP A 67 9.56 -3.08 15.09
C ASP A 67 9.78 -3.51 13.63
N PHE A 68 11.05 -3.65 13.24
CA PHE A 68 11.45 -4.13 11.93
C PHE A 68 11.72 -5.63 12.02
N LEU A 69 10.75 -6.41 11.52
CA LEU A 69 10.76 -7.86 11.52
C LEU A 69 11.41 -8.37 10.24
N GLY A 70 12.65 -8.83 10.34
CA GLY A 70 13.33 -9.49 9.22
C GLY A 70 12.75 -10.89 9.01
N ILE A 71 12.35 -11.19 7.78
CA ILE A 71 11.68 -12.43 7.41
C ILE A 71 12.59 -13.30 6.54
N GLY A 72 12.69 -14.57 6.90
CA GLY A 72 13.48 -15.58 6.22
C GLY A 72 12.72 -16.29 5.11
N ALA A 73 13.40 -17.24 4.46
CA ALA A 73 12.77 -18.09 3.45
C ALA A 73 11.56 -18.85 4.05
N ASN A 74 10.43 -18.84 3.35
CA ASN A 74 9.13 -19.38 3.80
C ASN A 74 8.38 -18.53 4.86
N GLY A 75 8.77 -17.27 5.08
CA GLY A 75 8.00 -16.36 5.93
C GLY A 75 8.30 -16.47 7.43
N ASN A 76 9.34 -17.19 7.86
CA ASN A 76 9.67 -17.30 9.28
C ASN A 76 10.41 -16.06 9.80
N LEU A 77 10.15 -15.64 11.03
CA LEU A 77 10.91 -14.55 11.66
C LEU A 77 12.38 -14.96 11.84
N VAL A 78 13.32 -14.11 11.39
CA VAL A 78 14.77 -14.32 11.56
C VAL A 78 15.43 -13.21 12.37
N SER A 79 14.80 -12.04 12.47
CA SER A 79 15.27 -10.93 13.31
C SER A 79 14.14 -9.97 13.67
N SER A 80 14.26 -9.30 14.80
CA SER A 80 13.43 -8.15 15.20
C SER A 80 14.35 -7.01 15.66
N ARG A 81 13.96 -5.77 15.36
CA ARG A 81 14.70 -4.54 15.68
C ARG A 81 13.69 -3.47 16.06
N MET A 82 13.41 -3.39 17.35
CA MET A 82 12.53 -2.37 17.89
C MET A 82 13.17 -0.98 17.81
N SER A 83 12.36 -0.01 17.42
CA SER A 83 12.71 1.40 17.45
C SER A 83 12.80 1.93 18.88
N SER A 84 13.64 2.94 19.08
CA SER A 84 13.83 3.60 20.38
C SER A 84 12.89 4.78 20.59
N VAL A 85 12.05 5.11 19.61
CA VAL A 85 11.16 6.27 19.63
C VAL A 85 9.78 5.89 19.11
N ALA A 86 8.75 6.43 19.76
CA ALA A 86 7.41 6.40 19.23
C ALA A 86 7.28 7.39 18.07
N VAL A 87 6.52 7.02 17.04
CA VAL A 87 6.26 7.85 15.86
C VAL A 87 4.76 7.86 15.51
N PRO A 88 4.30 8.83 14.70
CA PRO A 88 2.94 8.79 14.15
C PRO A 88 2.69 7.53 13.32
N ARG A 89 1.42 7.28 12.98
CA ARG A 89 1.02 6.10 12.23
C ARG A 89 1.73 6.05 10.88
N ILE A 90 2.42 4.95 10.60
CA ILE A 90 3.01 4.67 9.29
C ILE A 90 1.93 4.12 8.37
N PHE A 91 1.96 4.54 7.11
CA PHE A 91 1.03 4.09 6.06
C PHE A 91 1.73 3.52 4.83
N GLY A 92 3.07 3.45 4.80
CA GLY A 92 3.78 2.89 3.66
C GLY A 92 5.29 3.07 3.69
N TYR A 93 5.96 2.33 2.82
CA TYR A 93 7.39 2.40 2.56
C TYR A 93 7.63 3.17 1.25
N SER A 94 8.59 4.09 1.24
CA SER A 94 9.07 4.71 -0.01
C SER A 94 10.28 3.94 -0.55
N ALA A 95 10.50 4.00 -1.86
CA ALA A 95 11.71 3.44 -2.47
C ALA A 95 13.02 4.00 -1.86
N ASP A 96 12.98 5.20 -1.26
CA ASP A 96 14.11 5.76 -0.53
C ASP A 96 14.47 4.90 0.69
N THR A 97 15.73 4.46 0.75
CA THR A 97 16.18 3.44 1.73
C THR A 97 15.84 3.84 3.16
N GLY A 98 15.03 3.01 3.82
CA GLY A 98 14.64 3.19 5.22
C GLY A 98 13.66 4.33 5.47
N THR A 99 13.00 4.83 4.42
CA THR A 99 12.04 5.93 4.50
C THR A 99 10.61 5.43 4.49
N PHE A 100 9.79 5.96 5.39
CA PHE A 100 8.41 5.57 5.60
C PHE A 100 7.52 6.80 5.63
N GLY A 101 6.35 6.72 5.00
CA GLY A 101 5.31 7.73 5.14
C GLY A 101 4.60 7.55 6.47
N SER A 102 4.45 8.63 7.23
CA SER A 102 3.62 8.66 8.43
C SER A 102 2.69 9.87 8.42
N GLN A 103 1.60 9.80 9.17
CA GLN A 103 0.60 10.87 9.22
C GLN A 103 0.33 11.29 10.67
N LEU A 104 0.44 12.59 10.93
CA LEU A 104 0.09 13.22 12.19
C LEU A 104 -1.43 13.29 12.35
N ALA A 105 -1.88 13.54 13.59
CA ALA A 105 -3.31 13.55 13.93
C ALA A 105 -4.12 14.65 13.22
N ASP A 106 -3.47 15.72 12.76
CA ASP A 106 -4.08 16.79 11.98
C ASP A 106 -4.05 16.53 10.46
N GLY A 107 -3.58 15.35 10.04
CA GLY A 107 -3.47 14.96 8.64
C GLY A 107 -2.13 15.33 7.99
N GLU A 108 -1.25 16.08 8.67
CA GLU A 108 0.07 16.42 8.13
C GLU A 108 0.91 15.16 7.91
N ILE A 109 1.57 15.08 6.76
CA ILE A 109 2.44 13.97 6.39
C ILE A 109 3.86 14.24 6.89
N ASP A 110 4.48 13.22 7.47
CA ASP A 110 5.89 13.21 7.87
C ASP A 110 6.60 11.99 7.28
N MET A 111 7.68 12.25 6.53
CA MET A 111 8.55 11.21 6.00
C MET A 111 9.60 10.85 7.03
N LEU A 112 9.43 9.70 7.68
CA LEU A 112 10.32 9.18 8.73
C LEU A 112 11.45 8.36 8.13
N THR A 113 12.66 8.47 8.66
CA THR A 113 13.81 7.68 8.23
C THR A 113 14.36 6.85 9.38
N PHE A 114 14.52 5.55 9.17
CA PHE A 114 15.10 4.60 10.11
C PHE A 114 16.27 3.83 9.50
N ASN A 115 17.24 3.48 10.34
CA ASN A 115 18.16 2.38 10.05
C ASN A 115 17.46 1.07 10.42
N THR A 116 16.83 0.41 9.44
CA THR A 116 16.05 -0.82 9.65
C THR A 116 16.87 -1.98 10.20
N GLY A 117 18.18 -2.04 9.96
CA GLY A 117 19.07 -3.07 10.50
C GLY A 117 19.34 -2.95 12.01
N THR A 118 19.07 -1.78 12.59
CA THR A 118 19.27 -1.48 14.02
C THR A 118 18.01 -1.02 14.74
N GLY A 119 16.96 -0.61 14.01
CA GLY A 119 15.77 0.04 14.53
C GLY A 119 15.96 1.53 14.87
N ALA A 120 17.17 2.08 14.71
CA ALA A 120 17.45 3.46 15.09
C ALA A 120 16.70 4.46 14.20
N PHE A 121 15.98 5.39 14.82
CA PHE A 121 15.42 6.55 14.12
C PHE A 121 16.53 7.54 13.75
N THR A 122 16.53 8.01 12.51
CA THR A 122 17.62 8.82 11.94
C THR A 122 17.18 10.19 11.46
N GLY A 123 15.89 10.40 11.23
CA GLY A 123 15.36 11.70 10.85
C GLY A 123 13.88 11.67 10.50
N SER A 124 13.33 12.86 10.36
CA SER A 124 11.97 13.09 9.86
C SER A 124 11.96 14.29 8.92
N SER A 125 10.89 14.43 8.14
CA SER A 125 10.70 15.51 7.17
C SER A 125 9.23 15.74 6.93
N LEU A 126 8.70 16.75 7.63
CA LEU A 126 7.32 17.21 7.43
C LEU A 126 7.13 17.70 5.99
N VAL A 127 5.99 17.35 5.44
CA VAL A 127 5.55 17.78 4.11
C VAL A 127 4.70 19.03 4.27
N ALA A 128 5.27 20.19 3.97
CA ALA A 128 4.55 21.45 4.06
C ALA A 128 3.28 21.43 3.19
N GLY A 129 2.18 21.98 3.72
CA GLY A 129 0.90 22.06 3.01
C GLY A 129 0.07 20.77 3.01
N SER A 130 0.47 19.75 3.78
CA SER A 130 -0.27 18.48 3.89
C SER A 130 -1.23 18.41 5.08
N ALA A 131 -1.20 19.39 5.99
CA ALA A 131 -2.14 19.43 7.11
C ALA A 131 -3.60 19.46 6.60
N GLY A 132 -4.45 18.62 7.19
CA GLY A 132 -5.85 18.44 6.81
C GLY A 132 -6.10 17.46 5.66
N LEU A 133 -5.07 16.80 5.13
CA LEU A 133 -5.26 15.72 4.15
C LEU A 133 -6.09 14.56 4.74
N PRO A 134 -6.81 13.80 3.89
CA PRO A 134 -7.47 12.58 4.30
C PRO A 134 -6.49 11.52 4.82
N THR A 135 -7.04 10.43 5.38
CA THR A 135 -6.23 9.31 5.85
C THR A 135 -5.36 8.77 4.74
N ALA A 136 -4.05 8.73 4.95
CA ALA A 136 -3.11 8.09 4.03
C ALA A 136 -3.29 6.57 4.08
N VAL A 137 -3.30 5.93 2.92
CA VAL A 137 -3.57 4.49 2.76
C VAL A 137 -2.42 3.74 2.06
N GLY A 138 -1.42 4.45 1.55
CA GLY A 138 -0.28 3.83 0.88
C GLY A 138 0.72 4.82 0.31
N ILE A 139 1.87 4.27 -0.11
CA ILE A 139 2.79 4.92 -1.04
C ILE A 139 2.87 4.04 -2.28
N SER A 140 2.58 4.62 -3.43
CA SER A 140 2.57 3.94 -4.73
C SER A 140 3.80 4.33 -5.55
N THR A 141 4.56 3.33 -6.01
CA THR A 141 5.75 3.51 -6.87
C THR A 141 5.39 3.36 -8.36
N TRP A 142 5.94 4.20 -9.23
CA TRP A 142 5.73 4.11 -10.69
C TRP A 142 7.09 3.99 -11.43
N ASN A 143 7.33 2.87 -12.10
CA ASN A 143 8.67 2.55 -12.61
C ASN A 143 9.09 3.33 -13.89
N LEU A 144 8.26 3.41 -14.95
CA LEU A 144 8.72 3.91 -16.26
C LEU A 144 7.69 4.67 -17.11
N ASN A 145 6.38 4.58 -16.86
CA ASN A 145 5.40 5.49 -17.47
C ASN A 145 4.47 6.01 -16.38
N THR A 146 4.68 7.26 -15.98
CA THR A 146 3.88 7.93 -14.96
C THR A 146 2.44 8.04 -15.46
N PRO A 147 1.42 7.65 -14.67
CA PRO A 147 0.01 7.90 -14.94
C PRO A 147 -0.30 9.27 -15.56
N ALA A 148 -1.26 9.31 -16.49
CA ALA A 148 -1.79 10.53 -17.07
C ALA A 148 -2.78 11.26 -16.14
N TRP A 149 -2.76 10.97 -14.84
CA TRP A 149 -3.30 11.82 -13.77
C TRP A 149 -2.45 13.11 -13.63
N ASN A 150 -2.07 13.66 -14.78
CA ASN A 150 -1.28 14.85 -15.11
C ASN A 150 0.01 15.06 -14.31
N GLY A 151 1.03 14.25 -14.60
CA GLY A 151 2.42 14.62 -14.28
C GLY A 151 2.71 14.76 -12.79
N ILE A 152 1.83 14.20 -11.95
CA ILE A 152 2.02 14.10 -10.51
C ILE A 152 3.06 12.99 -10.31
N SER A 153 4.29 13.42 -10.13
CA SER A 153 5.38 12.59 -9.63
C SER A 153 5.93 13.28 -8.40
N SER A 154 6.29 12.52 -7.36
CA SER A 154 7.01 13.11 -6.24
C SER A 154 8.50 13.08 -6.52
N VAL A 155 9.07 14.22 -6.89
CA VAL A 155 10.54 14.33 -7.01
C VAL A 155 11.23 13.92 -5.71
N GLY A 156 10.59 14.22 -4.57
CA GLY A 156 11.12 13.95 -3.23
C GLY A 156 10.93 12.54 -2.69
N LEU A 157 10.32 11.63 -3.44
CA LEU A 157 10.13 10.21 -3.09
C LEU A 157 10.54 9.29 -4.25
N ASN A 158 11.58 9.65 -5.00
CA ASN A 158 12.02 8.89 -6.17
C ASN A 158 10.89 8.57 -7.18
N ALA A 159 10.01 9.56 -7.42
CA ALA A 159 8.81 9.50 -8.26
C ALA A 159 7.61 8.71 -7.71
N ASP A 160 7.66 8.23 -6.47
CA ASP A 160 6.51 7.65 -5.78
C ASP A 160 5.42 8.71 -5.51
N VAL A 161 4.21 8.30 -5.18
CA VAL A 161 3.11 9.20 -4.75
C VAL A 161 2.48 8.69 -3.46
N ILE A 162 1.88 9.60 -2.70
CA ILE A 162 1.14 9.24 -1.50
C ILE A 162 -0.34 9.13 -1.86
N ASP A 163 -0.94 8.01 -1.52
CA ASP A 163 -2.36 7.78 -1.71
C ASP A 163 -3.10 8.08 -0.41
N THR A 164 -4.10 8.95 -0.48
CA THR A 164 -5.01 9.21 0.64
C THR A 164 -6.43 8.82 0.26
N GLN A 165 -7.26 8.50 1.24
CA GLN A 165 -8.66 8.15 1.01
C GLN A 165 -9.58 9.07 1.82
N THR A 166 -10.50 9.75 1.12
CA THR A 166 -11.52 10.59 1.75
C THR A 166 -12.55 9.74 2.51
N ALA A 167 -13.33 10.39 3.37
CA ALA A 167 -14.44 9.72 4.06
C ALA A 167 -15.55 9.22 3.10
N SER A 168 -15.62 9.75 1.87
CA SER A 168 -16.51 9.26 0.80
C SER A 168 -15.91 8.07 0.04
N GLY A 169 -14.71 7.61 0.40
CA GLY A 169 -14.01 6.49 -0.22
C GLY A 169 -13.24 6.85 -1.48
N GLN A 170 -13.20 8.13 -1.88
CA GLN A 170 -12.45 8.59 -3.05
C GLN A 170 -10.96 8.59 -2.72
N LEU A 171 -10.15 8.15 -3.68
CA LEU A 171 -8.70 8.25 -3.60
C LEU A 171 -8.25 9.65 -4.00
N ASP A 172 -7.33 10.24 -3.26
CA ASP A 172 -6.63 11.46 -3.62
C ASP A 172 -5.12 11.19 -3.67
N ILE A 173 -4.55 11.37 -4.86
CA ILE A 173 -3.18 11.01 -5.20
C ILE A 173 -2.31 12.25 -5.05
N ILE A 174 -1.37 12.23 -4.11
CA ILE A 174 -0.61 13.39 -3.70
C ILE A 174 0.83 13.29 -4.21
N GLY A 175 1.25 14.28 -4.99
CA GLY A 175 2.63 14.44 -5.44
C GLY A 175 3.38 15.48 -4.64
N LEU A 176 4.63 15.18 -4.31
CA LEU A 176 5.50 16.05 -3.52
C LEU A 176 6.54 16.77 -4.39
N ALA A 177 7.01 17.92 -3.92
CA ALA A 177 8.25 18.55 -4.38
C ALA A 177 9.27 18.66 -3.24
N GLY A 178 10.54 18.86 -3.59
CA GLY A 178 11.66 18.92 -2.64
C GLY A 178 12.31 17.56 -2.42
N ASN A 179 13.06 17.39 -1.32
CA ASN A 179 13.65 16.09 -0.94
C ASN A 179 13.60 15.91 0.58
N VAL A 180 13.52 14.65 1.02
CA VAL A 180 13.69 14.25 2.42
C VAL A 180 14.97 14.88 2.99
N GLY A 181 14.88 15.44 4.20
CA GLY A 181 15.97 16.10 4.92
C GLY A 181 16.28 17.54 4.48
N THR A 182 15.75 17.99 3.34
CA THR A 182 16.00 19.35 2.80
C THR A 182 14.72 20.20 2.66
N GLY A 183 13.56 19.58 2.84
CA GLY A 183 12.24 20.20 2.81
C GLY A 183 11.37 19.52 1.76
N LEU A 184 10.17 19.11 2.17
CA LEU A 184 9.13 18.57 1.30
C LEU A 184 7.91 19.49 1.32
N THR A 185 7.18 19.55 0.21
CA THR A 185 5.91 20.26 0.11
C THR A 185 4.95 19.48 -0.77
N VAL A 186 3.65 19.58 -0.49
CA VAL A 186 2.63 19.18 -1.46
C VAL A 186 2.79 20.06 -2.72
N ASN A 187 2.84 19.43 -3.88
CA ASN A 187 3.00 20.09 -5.17
C ASN A 187 1.74 19.97 -6.03
N ALA A 188 1.11 18.80 -6.01
CA ALA A 188 -0.10 18.52 -6.78
C ALA A 188 -0.94 17.45 -6.08
N SER A 189 -2.24 17.45 -6.39
CA SER A 189 -3.15 16.38 -5.99
C SER A 189 -4.11 16.03 -7.13
N TYR A 190 -4.59 14.79 -7.14
CA TYR A 190 -5.60 14.32 -8.08
C TYR A 190 -6.63 13.45 -7.35
N LEU A 191 -7.86 13.97 -7.26
CA LEU A 191 -8.97 13.25 -6.66
C LEU A 191 -9.64 12.34 -7.71
N VAL A 192 -9.58 11.03 -7.48
CA VAL A 192 -10.27 10.00 -8.23
C VAL A 192 -11.79 10.19 -8.06
N PRO A 193 -12.57 10.36 -9.16
CA PRO A 193 -13.98 10.74 -9.06
C PRO A 193 -14.86 9.70 -8.35
N SER A 194 -14.58 8.41 -8.51
CA SER A 194 -15.34 7.32 -7.89
C SER A 194 -14.70 6.84 -6.60
N GLY A 195 -15.49 6.77 -5.53
CA GLY A 195 -15.07 6.16 -4.27
C GLY A 195 -15.22 4.65 -4.25
N GLY A 196 -14.54 4.01 -3.30
CA GLY A 196 -14.65 2.59 -3.00
C GLY A 196 -14.72 2.30 -1.49
N PRO A 197 -14.84 1.02 -1.09
CA PRO A 197 -14.60 0.57 0.27
C PRO A 197 -13.25 1.06 0.84
N ARG A 198 -13.08 0.92 2.16
CA ARG A 198 -11.81 1.24 2.81
C ARG A 198 -10.67 0.45 2.15
N ILE A 199 -9.67 1.16 1.70
CA ILE A 199 -8.47 0.57 1.12
C ILE A 199 -7.57 0.10 2.25
N GLY A 200 -7.09 -1.13 2.09
CA GLY A 200 -6.17 -1.73 3.04
C GLY A 200 -4.85 -2.13 2.41
N ASP A 201 -4.66 -2.03 1.09
CA ASP A 201 -3.35 -2.07 0.43
C ASP A 201 -3.48 -1.42 -0.95
N VAL A 202 -2.41 -0.78 -1.43
CA VAL A 202 -2.36 -0.19 -2.78
C VAL A 202 -1.18 -0.79 -3.54
N ASN A 203 -1.42 -1.23 -4.77
CA ASN A 203 -0.37 -1.69 -5.66
C ASN A 203 -0.43 -0.95 -6.99
N SER A 204 0.60 -0.16 -7.23
CA SER A 204 0.74 0.66 -8.43
C SER A 204 1.62 0.03 -9.52
N ASP A 205 1.94 -1.27 -9.45
CA ASP A 205 2.75 -1.89 -10.50
C ASP A 205 1.99 -1.92 -11.84
N SER A 206 2.42 -1.07 -12.76
CA SER A 206 1.79 -0.83 -14.06
C SER A 206 2.41 -1.62 -15.21
N ALA A 207 3.21 -2.65 -14.91
CA ALA A 207 3.82 -3.49 -15.93
C ALA A 207 3.19 -4.89 -15.99
N GLY A 208 2.16 -5.05 -16.85
CA GLY A 208 2.19 -6.22 -17.73
C GLY A 208 1.02 -7.19 -17.83
N VAL A 209 -0.15 -7.03 -17.21
CA VAL A 209 -1.26 -7.98 -17.51
C VAL A 209 -2.67 -7.38 -17.34
N GLY A 210 -3.46 -7.45 -18.42
CA GLY A 210 -4.93 -7.53 -18.35
C GLY A 210 -5.77 -6.25 -18.40
N PHE A 211 -5.23 -5.08 -18.73
CA PHE A 211 -5.98 -3.82 -18.63
C PHE A 211 -6.95 -3.55 -19.80
N ASN A 212 -8.05 -2.85 -19.49
CA ASN A 212 -9.18 -2.40 -20.31
C ASN A 212 -9.00 -2.48 -21.86
N TYR A 213 -9.10 -3.68 -22.44
CA TYR A 213 -9.01 -3.87 -23.90
C TYR A 213 -10.16 -3.22 -24.68
N GLN A 214 -11.18 -2.66 -24.02
CA GLN A 214 -12.31 -2.03 -24.69
C GLN A 214 -11.95 -0.75 -25.45
N ASN A 215 -10.77 -0.17 -25.20
CA ASN A 215 -10.40 1.12 -25.78
C ASN A 215 -9.34 1.06 -26.91
N GLY A 216 -8.93 -0.14 -27.32
CA GLY A 216 -8.24 -0.38 -28.58
C GLY A 216 -6.89 0.33 -28.80
N SER A 217 -6.24 0.90 -27.78
CA SER A 217 -4.95 1.56 -27.92
C SER A 217 -3.96 1.25 -26.79
N GLY A 218 -2.74 0.85 -27.17
CA GLY A 218 -1.57 0.74 -26.29
C GLY A 218 -1.60 -0.39 -25.24
N ASN A 219 -0.66 -0.31 -24.29
CA ASN A 219 -0.64 -1.07 -23.04
C ASN A 219 -1.24 -0.18 -21.94
N PRO A 220 -2.55 -0.27 -21.66
CA PRO A 220 -3.16 0.57 -20.64
C PRO A 220 -2.59 0.27 -19.24
N GLN A 221 -2.41 1.32 -18.44
CA GLN A 221 -1.94 1.23 -17.06
C GLN A 221 -3.13 1.38 -16.10
N GLY A 222 -3.04 0.81 -14.90
CA GLY A 222 -4.09 0.90 -13.89
C GLY A 222 -3.52 0.99 -12.48
N LEU A 223 -4.35 1.49 -11.56
CA LEU A 223 -4.12 1.41 -10.12
C LEU A 223 -4.93 0.23 -9.59
N GLU A 224 -4.27 -0.71 -8.92
CA GLU A 224 -4.92 -1.80 -8.20
C GLU A 224 -4.90 -1.48 -6.70
N ALA A 225 -6.03 -1.69 -6.02
CA ALA A 225 -6.08 -1.67 -4.57
C ALA A 225 -6.77 -2.92 -4.03
N THR A 226 -6.24 -3.44 -2.93
CA THR A 226 -6.92 -4.46 -2.14
C THR A 226 -7.74 -3.78 -1.06
N THR A 227 -9.03 -4.10 -1.04
CA THR A 227 -9.97 -3.59 -0.05
C THR A 227 -10.57 -4.74 0.74
N MET A 228 -11.05 -4.44 1.94
CA MET A 228 -11.82 -5.39 2.73
C MET A 228 -12.99 -4.71 3.41
N THR A 229 -14.18 -5.30 3.23
CA THR A 229 -15.39 -4.84 3.91
C THR A 229 -15.38 -5.26 5.38
N ALA A 230 -16.21 -4.62 6.21
CA ALA A 230 -16.34 -4.99 7.62
C ALA A 230 -16.81 -6.44 7.84
N SER A 231 -17.49 -7.05 6.86
CA SER A 231 -17.88 -8.46 6.89
C SER A 231 -16.77 -9.41 6.44
N GLY A 232 -15.57 -8.91 6.15
CA GLY A 232 -14.41 -9.73 5.75
C GLY A 232 -14.38 -10.15 4.28
N GLN A 233 -15.19 -9.52 3.42
CA GLN A 233 -15.10 -9.72 1.97
C GLN A 233 -13.90 -8.93 1.45
N ILE A 234 -13.00 -9.59 0.72
CA ILE A 234 -11.85 -8.97 0.05
C ILE A 234 -12.21 -8.69 -1.40
N ASP A 235 -11.98 -7.46 -1.85
CA ASP A 235 -12.20 -7.04 -3.23
C ASP A 235 -10.93 -6.37 -3.77
N LEU A 236 -10.52 -6.78 -4.97
CA LEU A 236 -9.52 -6.07 -5.77
C LEU A 236 -10.24 -5.05 -6.65
N LEU A 237 -9.86 -3.79 -6.52
CA LEU A 237 -10.44 -2.68 -7.26
C LEU A 237 -9.43 -2.11 -8.24
N TYR A 238 -9.93 -1.72 -9.42
CA TYR A 238 -9.08 -1.28 -10.51
C TYR A 238 -9.56 0.04 -11.10
N TRP A 239 -8.68 1.05 -11.12
CA TRP A 239 -8.92 2.35 -11.73
C TRP A 239 -8.01 2.58 -12.93
N ASP A 240 -8.55 3.23 -13.95
CA ASP A 240 -7.81 3.62 -15.14
C ASP A 240 -6.93 4.84 -14.83
N VAL A 241 -5.63 4.75 -15.11
CA VAL A 241 -4.68 5.81 -14.79
C VAL A 241 -4.48 6.83 -15.93
N GLY A 242 -5.29 6.73 -16.98
CA GLY A 242 -5.34 7.66 -18.09
C GLY A 242 -4.29 7.42 -19.18
N VAL A 243 -3.56 6.30 -19.13
CA VAL A 243 -2.51 5.97 -20.11
C VAL A 243 -2.96 4.77 -20.94
N PRO A 244 -3.03 4.87 -22.28
CA PRO A 244 -2.86 6.08 -23.10
C PRO A 244 -4.13 6.96 -23.18
N ASP A 245 -5.26 6.54 -22.58
CA ASP A 245 -6.53 7.26 -22.71
C ASP A 245 -6.87 8.14 -21.50
N ALA A 246 -6.51 9.42 -21.61
CA ALA A 246 -6.78 10.40 -20.57
C ALA A 246 -8.30 10.64 -20.32
N LEU A 247 -9.20 10.24 -21.21
CA LEU A 247 -10.65 10.45 -21.02
C LEU A 247 -11.26 9.58 -19.92
N ASN A 248 -10.64 8.44 -19.61
CA ASN A 248 -11.11 7.49 -18.59
C ASN A 248 -10.32 7.54 -17.28
N THR A 249 -9.36 8.48 -17.17
CA THR A 249 -8.64 8.84 -15.95
C THR A 249 -9.53 8.83 -14.70
N GLY A 250 -9.20 7.96 -13.75
CA GLY A 250 -9.87 7.84 -12.45
C GLY A 250 -11.18 7.05 -12.47
N VAL A 251 -11.56 6.47 -13.61
CA VAL A 251 -12.74 5.60 -13.71
C VAL A 251 -12.40 4.21 -13.18
N MET A 252 -13.15 3.75 -12.17
CA MET A 252 -13.12 2.35 -11.78
C MET A 252 -13.74 1.50 -12.90
N TYR A 253 -12.94 0.65 -13.53
CA TYR A 253 -13.37 -0.13 -14.71
C TYR A 253 -13.56 -1.62 -14.38
N ALA A 254 -13.05 -2.10 -13.24
CA ALA A 254 -13.24 -3.46 -12.79
C ALA A 254 -13.18 -3.58 -11.26
N SER A 255 -13.80 -4.64 -10.76
CA SER A 255 -13.69 -5.11 -9.38
C SER A 255 -13.71 -6.63 -9.40
N ASN A 256 -12.85 -7.28 -8.62
CA ASN A 256 -12.80 -8.73 -8.49
C ASN A 256 -12.99 -9.12 -7.02
N MET A 257 -14.13 -9.74 -6.73
CA MET A 257 -14.47 -10.22 -5.41
C MET A 257 -13.79 -11.56 -5.16
N LEU A 258 -12.86 -11.62 -4.20
CA LEU A 258 -12.09 -12.82 -3.90
C LEU A 258 -12.88 -13.77 -3.01
N SER A 259 -12.74 -15.09 -3.21
CA SER A 259 -13.42 -16.08 -2.40
C SER A 259 -12.92 -16.06 -0.95
N GLY A 260 -13.84 -16.22 0.00
CA GLY A 260 -13.53 -16.31 1.43
C GLY A 260 -14.37 -15.33 2.24
N ASN A 261 -14.35 -15.49 3.56
CA ASN A 261 -14.89 -14.50 4.49
C ASN A 261 -13.96 -14.44 5.70
N TYR A 262 -13.37 -13.27 5.89
CA TYR A 262 -12.35 -13.01 6.90
C TYR A 262 -12.83 -12.01 7.94
N ALA A 263 -14.07 -12.18 8.44
CA ALA A 263 -14.60 -11.32 9.50
C ALA A 263 -13.64 -11.28 10.71
N GLY A 264 -13.32 -10.06 11.17
CA GLY A 264 -12.34 -9.86 12.24
C GLY A 264 -10.88 -9.79 11.78
N TRP A 265 -10.62 -9.80 10.48
CA TRP A 265 -9.31 -9.54 9.88
C TRP A 265 -9.29 -8.17 9.21
N SER A 266 -8.10 -7.72 8.80
CA SER A 266 -7.89 -6.55 7.96
C SER A 266 -6.82 -6.84 6.92
N VAL A 267 -6.90 -6.19 5.76
CA VAL A 267 -5.80 -6.18 4.79
C VAL A 267 -4.67 -5.33 5.37
N VAL A 268 -3.44 -5.77 5.13
CA VAL A 268 -2.22 -5.09 5.57
C VAL A 268 -1.84 -3.95 4.62
N GLU A 269 -1.70 -2.73 5.14
CA GLU A 269 -1.54 -1.42 4.43
C GLU A 269 -0.25 -1.23 3.59
N GLY A 270 0.47 -2.30 3.26
CA GLY A 270 1.66 -2.28 2.39
C GLY A 270 2.01 -3.66 1.85
N GLY A 271 0.98 -4.42 1.49
CA GLY A 271 0.84 -5.87 1.59
C GLY A 271 1.27 -6.74 0.41
N SER A 272 2.02 -6.26 -0.59
CA SER A 272 2.34 -7.14 -1.74
C SER A 272 3.53 -8.10 -1.50
N VAL A 273 4.57 -7.73 -0.74
CA VAL A 273 5.92 -8.28 -1.03
C VAL A 273 6.34 -9.56 -0.28
N GLU A 274 5.85 -9.86 0.93
CA GLU A 274 6.30 -11.07 1.67
C GLU A 274 5.69 -12.38 1.15
N THR A 275 4.62 -12.27 0.34
CA THR A 275 3.95 -13.44 -0.24
C THR A 275 4.84 -14.22 -1.21
N ASN A 276 5.82 -13.55 -1.84
CA ASN A 276 6.75 -14.16 -2.80
C ASN A 276 7.73 -15.16 -2.16
N HIS A 277 8.05 -15.00 -0.87
CA HIS A 277 8.90 -15.93 -0.13
C HIS A 277 8.13 -17.13 0.42
N VAL A 278 6.83 -16.96 0.62
CA VAL A 278 5.93 -17.97 1.18
C VAL A 278 5.38 -18.88 0.09
N PHE A 279 4.94 -18.29 -1.03
CA PHE A 279 4.52 -19.00 -2.22
C PHE A 279 5.61 -18.86 -3.28
N PRO A 280 6.39 -19.91 -3.58
CA PRO A 280 7.37 -19.83 -4.66
C PRO A 280 6.65 -19.40 -5.94
N VAL A 281 7.16 -18.34 -6.57
CA VAL A 281 6.70 -17.89 -7.88
C VAL A 281 6.93 -19.04 -8.85
N THR A 282 5.85 -19.63 -9.37
CA THR A 282 5.89 -20.63 -10.44
C THR A 282 5.84 -19.96 -11.78
#